data_AF-U7KB39-F1
#
_entry.id   AF-U7KB39-F1
#
_cell.length_a   1.000
_cell.length_b   1.000
_cell.length_c   1.000
_cell.angle_alpha   90.00
_cell.angle_beta   90.00
_cell.angle_gamma   90.00
#
_symmetry.space_group_name_H-M   'P 1'
#
loop_
_entity.id
_entity.type
_entity.pdbx_description
1 polymer ?
#
loop_
_entity_poly.entity_id
_entity_poly.type
_entity_poly.pdbx_seq_one_letter_code
_entity_poly.pdbx_strand_id
1 'polypeptide(L)'
;MQQQRLSGKDDRAAFYDDVDRKIHQIWKDSNEVYGAPRITAELGERYQIVLNRKTVAKRMRLMGIEGISPRAFVPATTIQSKRKSSLPDLVKRMFDTGELNRVWMSDITYLRTGEGWLYLCAVCDGHSRRVLGWAMDSVQDTFLVERALRMAHTLPW
;
A
#
# COMPACT_ATOMS: atom_id res chain seq x y z
N MET A 1 -34.40 28.29 35.82
CA MET A 1 -33.05 27.87 35.35
C MET A 1 -33.07 26.65 34.38
N GLN A 2 -34.17 26.35 33.68
CA GLN A 2 -34.26 25.14 32.82
C GLN A 2 -34.24 25.44 31.30
N GLN A 3 -34.43 26.70 30.89
CA GLN A 3 -34.50 27.11 29.47
C GLN A 3 -33.15 27.05 28.73
N GLN A 4 -32.02 27.20 29.42
CA GLN A 4 -30.71 27.36 28.78
C GLN A 4 -30.10 26.03 28.26
N ARG A 5 -30.54 24.87 28.77
CA ARG A 5 -30.03 23.54 28.34
C ARG A 5 -30.69 23.00 27.07
N LEU A 6 -31.89 23.44 26.74
CA LEU A 6 -32.63 23.00 25.54
C LEU A 6 -32.11 23.70 24.27
N SER A 7 -31.84 25.01 24.36
CA SER A 7 -31.29 25.83 23.27
C SER A 7 -29.97 25.29 22.69
N GLY A 8 -29.00 24.93 23.54
CA GLY A 8 -27.70 24.43 23.05
C GLY A 8 -27.76 23.05 22.37
N LYS A 9 -28.87 22.31 22.51
CA LYS A 9 -29.07 21.02 21.82
C LYS A 9 -29.60 21.24 20.39
N ASP A 10 -30.49 22.21 20.22
CA ASP A 10 -30.99 22.63 18.90
C ASP A 10 -29.90 23.28 18.06
N ASP A 11 -29.06 24.14 18.65
CA ASP A 11 -27.95 24.79 17.93
C ASP A 11 -26.93 23.76 17.40
N ARG A 12 -26.70 22.69 18.18
CA ARG A 12 -25.79 21.60 17.80
C ARG A 12 -26.39 20.75 16.68
N ALA A 13 -27.70 20.48 16.72
CA ALA A 13 -28.38 19.74 15.67
C ALA A 13 -28.35 20.55 14.36
N ALA A 14 -28.71 21.83 14.42
CA ALA A 14 -28.70 22.74 13.27
C ALA A 14 -27.30 22.85 12.63
N PHE A 15 -26.24 22.93 13.44
CA PHE A 15 -24.87 22.92 12.95
C PHE A 15 -24.54 21.64 12.16
N TYR A 16 -24.93 20.48 12.70
CA TYR A 16 -24.63 19.21 12.04
C TYR A 16 -25.50 18.93 10.81
N ASP A 17 -26.68 19.51 10.71
CA ASP A 17 -27.52 19.47 9.50
C ASP A 17 -26.92 20.35 8.39
N ASP A 18 -26.41 21.53 8.74
CA ASP A 18 -25.68 22.39 7.80
C ASP A 18 -24.38 21.73 7.30
N VAL A 19 -23.61 21.12 8.20
CA VAL A 19 -22.40 20.37 7.86
C VAL A 19 -22.72 19.20 6.92
N ASP A 20 -23.79 18.44 7.17
CA ASP A 20 -24.17 17.31 6.33
C ASP A 20 -24.54 17.74 4.92
N ARG A 21 -25.28 18.84 4.80
CA ARG A 21 -25.62 19.43 3.49
C ARG A 21 -24.37 19.82 2.70
N LYS A 22 -23.39 20.44 3.36
CA LYS A 22 -22.11 20.84 2.74
C LYS A 22 -21.25 19.62 2.37
N ILE A 23 -21.18 18.62 3.24
CA ILE A 23 -20.52 17.34 2.94
C ILE A 23 -21.13 16.70 1.69
N HIS A 24 -22.45 16.61 1.63
CA HIS A 24 -23.16 16.01 0.51
C HIS A 24 -22.94 16.80 -0.80
N GLN A 25 -22.91 18.14 -0.73
CA GLN A 25 -22.61 18.98 -1.89
C GLN A 25 -21.19 18.74 -2.40
N ILE A 26 -20.17 18.77 -1.53
CA ILE A 26 -18.77 18.50 -1.91
C ILE A 26 -18.65 17.10 -2.54
N TRP A 27 -19.33 16.10 -1.97
CA TRP A 27 -19.32 14.74 -2.49
C TRP A 27 -19.92 14.68 -3.90
N LYS A 28 -21.08 15.32 -4.14
CA LYS A 28 -21.69 15.42 -5.47
C LYS A 28 -20.81 16.19 -6.47
N ASP A 29 -20.24 17.32 -6.07
CA ASP A 29 -19.33 18.12 -6.91
C ASP A 29 -18.10 17.31 -7.35
N SER A 30 -17.66 16.36 -6.50
CA SER A 30 -16.54 15.47 -6.79
C SER A 30 -16.90 14.27 -7.69
N ASN A 31 -18.11 14.24 -8.27
CA ASN A 31 -18.67 13.06 -8.94
C ASN A 31 -18.63 11.80 -8.05
N GLU A 32 -18.94 11.98 -6.76
CA GLU A 32 -19.04 10.88 -5.78
C GLU A 32 -17.69 10.21 -5.46
N VAL A 33 -16.56 10.84 -5.84
CA VAL A 33 -15.22 10.26 -5.67
C VAL A 33 -14.62 10.58 -4.30
N TYR A 34 -14.88 11.76 -3.73
CA TYR A 34 -14.16 12.21 -2.54
C TYR A 34 -14.60 11.49 -1.27
N GLY A 35 -13.62 10.93 -0.56
CA GLY A 35 -13.79 10.40 0.79
C GLY A 35 -13.56 11.45 1.88
N ALA A 36 -13.74 11.04 3.13
CA ALA A 36 -13.59 11.90 4.31
C ALA A 36 -12.31 12.77 4.35
N PRO A 37 -11.10 12.30 3.93
CA PRO A 37 -9.91 13.16 3.91
C PRO A 37 -10.07 14.40 3.03
N ARG A 38 -10.54 14.23 1.79
CA ARG A 38 -10.67 15.33 0.82
C ARG A 38 -11.86 16.22 1.17
N ILE A 39 -12.97 15.64 1.61
CA ILE A 39 -14.12 16.42 2.09
C ILE A 39 -13.74 17.26 3.32
N THR A 40 -12.90 16.75 4.23
CA THR A 40 -12.43 17.54 5.39
C THR A 40 -11.62 18.76 4.96
N ALA A 41 -10.74 18.61 3.95
CA ALA A 41 -9.97 19.73 3.41
C ALA A 41 -10.90 20.77 2.75
N GLU A 42 -11.81 20.32 1.90
CA GLU A 42 -12.79 21.17 1.20
C GLU A 42 -13.74 21.92 2.16
N LEU A 43 -14.14 21.28 3.28
CA LEU A 43 -14.90 21.95 4.33
C LEU A 43 -14.13 23.11 4.97
N GLY A 44 -12.83 22.92 5.19
CA GLY A 44 -11.95 23.96 5.71
C GLY A 44 -11.75 25.09 4.71
N GLU A 45 -11.45 24.76 3.45
CA GLU A 45 -11.18 25.74 2.40
C GLU A 45 -12.41 26.53 1.99
N ARG A 46 -13.51 25.86 1.63
CA ARG A 46 -14.72 26.51 1.07
C ARG A 46 -15.59 27.16 2.14
N TYR A 47 -15.65 26.58 3.34
CA TYR A 47 -16.64 26.96 4.36
C TYR A 47 -16.02 27.37 5.69
N GLN A 48 -14.69 27.35 5.83
CA GLN A 48 -13.99 27.66 7.09
C GLN A 48 -14.44 26.78 8.26
N ILE A 49 -14.91 25.57 7.97
CA ILE A 49 -15.35 24.59 8.97
C ILE A 49 -14.21 23.63 9.26
N VAL A 50 -13.66 23.71 10.48
CA VAL A 50 -12.60 22.81 10.94
C VAL A 50 -13.23 21.68 11.76
N LEU A 51 -13.27 20.47 11.19
CA LEU A 51 -13.73 19.26 11.85
C LEU A 51 -12.68 18.16 11.79
N ASN A 52 -12.68 17.30 12.81
CA ASN A 52 -11.86 16.10 12.77
C ASN A 52 -12.34 15.19 11.62
N ARG A 53 -11.39 14.67 10.83
CA ARG A 53 -11.65 13.69 9.77
C ARG A 53 -12.54 12.53 10.20
N LYS A 54 -12.41 12.05 11.44
CA LYS A 54 -13.25 10.98 12.01
C LYS A 54 -14.72 11.41 12.15
N THR A 55 -14.96 12.68 12.48
CA THR A 55 -16.32 13.25 12.54
C THR A 55 -16.92 13.31 11.16
N VAL A 56 -16.19 13.82 10.16
CA VAL A 56 -16.64 13.84 8.76
C VAL A 56 -16.96 12.42 8.27
N ALA A 57 -16.06 11.46 8.51
CA ALA A 57 -16.30 10.05 8.17
C ALA A 57 -17.55 9.48 8.85
N LYS A 58 -17.80 9.82 10.12
CA LYS A 58 -19.01 9.41 10.84
C LYS A 58 -20.27 10.01 10.20
N ARG A 59 -20.25 11.29 9.83
CA ARG A 59 -21.38 11.97 9.18
C ARG A 59 -21.67 11.39 7.78
N MET A 60 -20.63 11.19 6.97
CA MET A 60 -20.75 10.47 5.68
C MET A 60 -21.42 9.11 5.84
N ARG A 61 -20.98 8.31 6.82
CA ARG A 61 -21.59 7.01 7.12
C ARG A 61 -23.06 7.12 7.53
N LEU A 62 -23.44 8.13 8.32
CA LEU A 62 -24.84 8.36 8.70
C LEU A 62 -25.73 8.70 7.49
N MET A 63 -25.18 9.38 6.49
CA MET A 63 -25.85 9.70 5.23
C MET A 63 -25.79 8.57 4.18
N GLY A 64 -25.06 7.49 4.46
CA GLY A 64 -24.90 6.37 3.51
C GLY A 64 -24.03 6.69 2.29
N ILE A 65 -23.15 7.69 2.38
CA ILE A 65 -22.24 8.07 1.28
C ILE A 65 -20.80 7.67 1.60
N GLU A 66 -20.04 7.33 0.57
CA GLU A 66 -18.64 6.97 0.65
C GLU A 66 -17.85 7.52 -0.54
N GLY A 67 -16.53 7.65 -0.37
CA GLY A 67 -15.64 8.04 -1.46
C GLY A 67 -15.06 6.82 -2.15
N ILE A 68 -14.69 6.97 -3.41
CA ILE A 68 -14.03 5.91 -4.18
C ILE A 68 -12.55 5.85 -3.76
N SER A 69 -12.11 4.66 -3.32
CA SER A 69 -10.70 4.36 -3.07
C SER A 69 -10.31 3.14 -3.91
N PRO A 70 -9.96 3.32 -5.19
CA PRO A 70 -9.50 2.20 -6.01
C PRO A 70 -8.19 1.70 -5.41
N ARG A 71 -8.06 0.38 -5.26
CA ARG A 71 -6.73 -0.19 -5.03
C ARG A 71 -5.87 0.13 -6.26
N ALA A 72 -4.63 0.52 -6.01
CA ALA A 72 -3.66 0.66 -7.09
C ALA A 72 -3.63 -0.65 -7.89
N PHE A 73 -3.72 -0.54 -9.22
CA PHE A 73 -3.57 -1.70 -10.09
C PHE A 73 -2.15 -2.25 -9.91
N VAL A 74 -2.05 -3.51 -9.47
CA VAL A 74 -0.80 -4.25 -9.43
C VAL A 74 -0.91 -5.36 -10.47
N PRO A 75 -0.06 -5.37 -11.52
CA PRO A 75 -0.07 -6.44 -12.52
C PRO A 75 0.11 -7.79 -11.84
N ALA A 76 -0.71 -8.77 -12.21
CA ALA A 76 -0.48 -10.15 -11.79
C ALA A 76 0.75 -10.70 -12.52
N THR A 77 1.91 -10.66 -11.88
CA THR A 77 3.18 -11.15 -12.45
C THR A 77 3.26 -12.67 -12.46
N THR A 78 2.52 -13.34 -11.56
CA THR A 78 2.54 -14.80 -11.41
C THR A 78 1.13 -15.36 -11.47
N ILE A 79 0.85 -16.18 -12.47
CA ILE A 79 -0.32 -17.04 -12.49
C ILE A 79 0.10 -18.36 -11.83
N GLN A 80 -0.35 -18.59 -10.59
CA GLN A 80 -0.05 -19.85 -9.90
C GLN A 80 -0.58 -21.03 -10.72
N SER A 81 0.29 -22.00 -10.99
CA SER A 81 -0.12 -23.28 -11.57
C SER A 81 -1.08 -23.99 -10.63
N LYS A 82 -2.20 -24.48 -11.15
CA LYS A 82 -3.15 -25.31 -10.39
C LYS A 82 -2.59 -26.69 -10.03
N ARG A 83 -1.48 -27.10 -10.65
CA ARG A 83 -0.82 -28.38 -10.36
C ARG A 83 0.11 -28.21 -9.17
N LYS A 84 -0.02 -29.11 -8.18
CA LYS A 84 0.94 -29.21 -7.09
C LYS A 84 2.32 -29.52 -7.68
N SER A 85 3.33 -28.73 -7.31
CA SER A 85 4.71 -28.98 -7.73
C SER A 85 5.12 -30.40 -7.31
N SER A 86 5.68 -31.17 -8.25
CA SER A 86 6.26 -32.49 -7.97
C SER A 86 7.68 -32.39 -7.41
N LEU A 87 8.28 -31.20 -7.41
CA LEU A 87 9.63 -30.99 -6.91
C LEU A 87 9.65 -31.02 -5.38
N PRO A 88 10.54 -31.81 -4.75
CA PRO A 88 10.68 -31.84 -3.32
C PRO A 88 11.20 -30.49 -2.81
N ASP A 89 10.58 -29.96 -1.75
CA ASP A 89 11.08 -28.80 -1.02
C ASP A 89 12.23 -29.23 -0.10
N LEU A 90 13.45 -29.16 -0.62
CA LEU A 90 14.66 -29.61 0.09
C LEU A 90 14.91 -28.82 1.38
N VAL A 91 14.44 -27.57 1.45
CA VAL A 91 14.61 -26.69 2.62
C VAL A 91 13.39 -26.69 3.53
N LYS A 92 12.29 -27.38 3.17
CA LYS A 92 11.04 -27.47 3.94
C LYS A 92 10.50 -26.09 4.38
N ARG A 93 10.65 -25.07 3.52
CA ARG A 93 10.37 -23.64 3.84
C ARG A 93 11.13 -23.06 5.03
N MET A 94 12.18 -23.73 5.50
CA MET A 94 13.11 -23.23 6.51
C MET A 94 14.32 -22.60 5.82
N PHE A 95 14.21 -21.30 5.55
CA PHE A 95 15.26 -20.55 4.85
C PHE A 95 16.35 -20.02 5.78
N ASP A 96 16.05 -19.88 7.07
CA ASP A 96 17.04 -19.59 8.11
C ASP A 96 17.26 -20.87 8.92
N THR A 97 18.52 -21.30 9.00
CA THR A 97 18.94 -22.51 9.72
C THR A 97 19.77 -22.20 10.97
N GLY A 98 19.98 -20.92 11.28
CA GLY A 98 20.86 -20.48 12.36
C GLY A 98 22.36 -20.48 11.99
N GLU A 99 22.71 -20.86 10.77
CA GLU A 99 24.09 -20.92 10.28
C GLU A 99 24.27 -20.16 8.96
N LEU A 100 25.40 -19.49 8.81
CA LEU A 100 25.80 -18.83 7.56
C LEU A 100 26.01 -19.86 6.44
N ASN A 101 25.71 -19.47 5.20
CA ASN A 101 25.99 -20.24 3.98
C ASN A 101 25.36 -21.64 3.92
N ARG A 102 24.18 -21.81 4.55
CA ARG A 102 23.39 -23.05 4.44
C ARG A 102 22.27 -23.00 3.42
N VAL A 103 21.59 -21.86 3.35
CA VAL A 103 20.52 -21.63 2.38
C VAL A 103 20.73 -20.27 1.78
N TRP A 104 20.82 -20.21 0.45
CA TRP A 104 20.83 -18.97 -0.29
C TRP A 104 19.48 -18.78 -0.96
N MET A 105 19.01 -17.54 -0.96
CA MET A 105 17.78 -17.15 -1.63
C MET A 105 18.09 -16.11 -2.67
N SER A 106 17.39 -16.16 -3.80
CA SER A 106 17.44 -15.11 -4.81
C SER A 106 16.05 -14.62 -5.14
N ASP A 107 15.95 -13.34 -5.45
CA ASP A 107 14.73 -12.75 -6.02
C ASP A 107 15.11 -11.80 -7.15
N ILE A 108 14.16 -11.58 -8.07
CA ILE A 108 14.27 -10.57 -9.11
C ILE A 108 13.21 -9.51 -8.85
N THR A 109 13.65 -8.27 -8.73
CA THR A 109 12.77 -7.11 -8.62
C THR A 109 13.00 -6.15 -9.77
N TYR A 110 12.00 -5.30 -10.02
CA TYR A 110 12.07 -4.26 -11.04
C TYR A 110 12.16 -2.88 -10.37
N LEU A 111 13.08 -2.06 -10.87
CA LEU A 111 13.37 -0.72 -10.40
C LEU A 111 12.90 0.28 -11.46
N ARG A 112 12.06 1.24 -11.06
CA ARG A 112 11.69 2.37 -11.91
C ARG A 112 12.84 3.38 -11.90
N THR A 113 13.38 3.69 -13.07
CA THR A 113 14.41 4.73 -13.24
C THR A 113 13.87 5.87 -14.12
N GLY A 114 14.66 6.94 -14.28
CA GLY A 114 14.34 8.02 -15.23
C GLY A 114 14.46 7.60 -16.70
N GLU A 115 15.14 6.48 -16.98
CA GLU A 115 15.41 5.97 -18.33
C GLU A 115 14.55 4.76 -18.70
N GLY A 116 13.79 4.21 -17.75
CA GLY A 116 12.91 3.06 -17.97
C GLY A 116 12.84 2.12 -16.78
N TRP A 117 12.60 0.84 -17.07
CA TRP A 117 12.64 -0.21 -16.06
C TRP A 117 14.00 -0.92 -16.09
N LEU A 118 14.54 -1.18 -14.91
CA LEU A 118 15.74 -1.98 -14.71
C LEU A 118 15.40 -3.18 -13.84
N TYR A 119 15.92 -4.36 -14.15
CA TYR A 119 15.76 -5.55 -13.33
C TYR A 119 17.00 -5.74 -12.46
N LEU A 120 16.78 -6.02 -11.18
CA LEU A 120 17.81 -6.35 -10.19
C LEU A 120 17.57 -7.77 -9.71
N CYS A 121 18.57 -8.63 -9.87
CA CYS A 121 18.63 -9.91 -9.17
C CYS A 121 19.62 -9.81 -8.02
N ALA A 122 19.21 -10.20 -6.83
CA ALA A 122 20.06 -10.26 -5.64
C ALA A 122 20.02 -11.67 -5.04
N VAL A 123 21.18 -12.16 -4.62
CA VAL A 123 21.36 -13.42 -3.88
C VAL A 123 21.72 -13.06 -2.44
N CYS A 124 20.97 -13.59 -1.48
CA CYS A 124 21.14 -13.32 -0.06
C CYS A 124 21.37 -14.62 0.73
N ASP A 125 22.17 -14.52 1.78
CA ASP A 125 22.28 -15.55 2.80
C ASP A 125 21.00 -15.62 3.65
N GLY A 126 20.50 -16.84 3.89
CA GLY A 126 19.25 -17.09 4.59
C GLY A 126 19.26 -16.73 6.07
N HIS A 127 20.44 -16.81 6.70
CA HIS A 127 20.62 -16.48 8.11
C HIS A 127 20.92 -14.99 8.32
N SER A 128 22.05 -14.51 7.80
CA SER A 128 22.54 -13.15 8.03
C SER A 128 21.81 -12.07 7.24
N ARG A 129 21.04 -12.44 6.21
CA ARG A 129 20.39 -11.52 5.25
C ARG A 129 21.37 -10.66 4.46
N ARG A 130 22.67 -10.95 4.50
CA ARG A 130 23.67 -10.25 3.71
C ARG A 130 23.47 -10.58 2.23
N VAL A 131 23.57 -9.56 1.38
CA VAL A 131 23.64 -9.75 -0.08
C VAL A 131 25.01 -10.34 -0.40
N LEU A 132 25.01 -11.54 -0.96
CA LEU A 132 26.21 -12.29 -1.36
C LEU A 132 26.66 -11.93 -2.78
N GLY A 133 25.70 -11.61 -3.65
CA GLY A 133 25.95 -11.18 -5.01
C GLY A 133 24.70 -10.58 -5.63
N TRP A 134 24.90 -9.79 -6.67
CA TRP A 134 23.81 -9.11 -7.37
C TRP A 134 24.20 -8.82 -8.81
N ALA A 135 23.19 -8.62 -9.65
CA ALA A 135 23.37 -8.14 -11.01
C ALA A 135 22.16 -7.31 -11.41
N MET A 136 22.36 -6.40 -12.36
CA MET A 136 21.28 -5.62 -12.96
C MET A 136 21.32 -5.76 -14.48
N ASP A 137 20.16 -5.63 -15.13
CA ASP A 137 20.01 -5.64 -16.58
C ASP A 137 18.71 -4.94 -16.99
N SER A 138 18.62 -4.45 -18.22
CA SER A 138 17.38 -3.94 -18.81
C SER A 138 16.43 -5.08 -19.22
N VAL A 139 16.92 -6.33 -19.25
CA VAL A 139 16.14 -7.53 -19.61
C VAL A 139 16.11 -8.53 -18.44
N GLN A 140 14.92 -9.04 -18.14
CA GLN A 140 14.74 -10.14 -17.18
C GLN A 140 14.99 -11.49 -17.88
N ASP A 141 16.24 -11.96 -17.88
CA ASP A 141 16.63 -13.24 -18.48
C ASP A 141 17.44 -14.12 -17.52
N THR A 142 17.83 -15.31 -18.00
CA THR A 142 18.65 -16.25 -17.24
C THR A 142 20.05 -15.69 -16.97
N PHE A 143 20.61 -14.87 -17.88
CA PHE A 143 21.95 -14.31 -17.72
C PHE A 143 22.02 -13.33 -16.54
N LEU A 144 20.96 -12.54 -16.29
CA LEU A 144 20.84 -11.70 -15.11
C LEU A 144 21.01 -12.51 -13.83
N VAL A 145 20.30 -13.65 -13.72
CA VAL A 145 20.36 -14.52 -12.53
C VAL A 145 21.73 -15.21 -12.42
N GLU A 146 22.26 -15.70 -13.54
CA GLU A 146 23.55 -16.37 -13.58
C GLU A 146 24.68 -15.45 -13.12
N ARG A 147 24.68 -14.18 -13.55
CA ARG A 147 25.69 -13.19 -13.11
C ARG A 147 25.62 -12.94 -11.61
N ALA A 148 24.42 -12.76 -11.06
CA ALA A 148 24.23 -12.54 -9.62
C ALA A 148 24.72 -13.75 -8.81
N LEU A 149 24.40 -14.97 -9.26
CA LEU A 149 24.83 -16.21 -8.62
C LEU A 149 26.34 -16.44 -8.73
N ARG A 150 26.94 -16.17 -9.90
CA ARG A 150 28.40 -16.26 -10.08
C ARG A 150 29.12 -15.31 -9.13
N MET A 151 28.68 -14.05 -9.04
CA MET A 151 29.23 -13.09 -8.08
C MET A 151 29.09 -13.62 -6.64
N ALA A 152 27.92 -14.14 -6.29
CA ALA A 152 27.65 -14.75 -4.99
C ALA A 152 28.39 -16.07 -4.76
N HIS A 153 29.09 -16.63 -5.74
CA HIS A 153 29.88 -17.86 -5.59
C HIS A 153 31.39 -17.58 -5.57
N THR A 154 31.84 -16.52 -6.25
CA THR A 154 33.27 -16.22 -6.42
C THR A 154 33.84 -15.21 -5.43
N LEU A 155 33.02 -14.43 -4.73
CA LEU A 155 33.51 -13.47 -3.74
C LEU A 155 33.92 -14.17 -2.44
N PRO A 156 35.10 -13.88 -1.87
CA PRO A 156 35.42 -14.32 -0.52
C PRO A 156 34.55 -13.55 0.51
N TRP A 157 33.91 -14.29 1.41
CA TRP A 157 33.09 -13.78 2.54
C TRP A 157 33.78 -14.01 3.88
#